data_AF-A0A956HKK2-F1
#
_entry.id   AF-A0A956HKK2-F1
#
_cell.length_a   1.000
_cell.length_b   1.000
_cell.length_c   1.000
_cell.angle_alpha   90.00
_cell.angle_beta   90.00
_cell.angle_gamma   90.00
#
_symmetry.space_group_name_H-M   'P 1'
#
loop_
_entity.id
_entity.type
_entity.pdbx_description
1 polymer ?
#
loop_
_entity_poly.entity_id
_entity_poly.type
_entity_poly.pdbx_seq_one_letter_code
_entity_poly.pdbx_strand_id
1 'polypeptide(L)'
;MRQITLNDLNLNDAERLLCEEALTRAGSIVEAARMLGITRHALKRRIIKHRIEWPRQSKPEAPTQQTPASVQAPVVQAIAAAE
;
A
#
# COMPACT_ATOMS: atom_id res chain seq x y z
N MET A 1 -0.90 -25.84 2.53
CA MET A 1 -2.25 -25.33 2.19
C MET A 1 -3.06 -25.24 3.48
N ARG A 2 -3.47 -24.05 3.90
CA ARG A 2 -4.38 -23.90 5.06
C ARG A 2 -5.80 -24.24 4.62
N GLN A 3 -6.47 -25.07 5.40
CA GLN A 3 -7.86 -25.46 5.18
C GLN A 3 -8.78 -24.29 5.55
N ILE A 4 -9.70 -23.93 4.66
CA ILE A 4 -10.77 -22.96 4.93
C ILE A 4 -12.04 -23.77 5.16
N THR A 5 -12.57 -23.72 6.37
CA THR A 5 -13.84 -24.36 6.72
C THR A 5 -14.95 -23.33 6.63
N LEU A 6 -15.98 -23.61 5.84
CA LEU A 6 -17.21 -22.82 5.81
C LEU A 6 -18.14 -23.37 6.90
N ASN A 7 -18.60 -22.52 7.81
CA ASN A 7 -19.54 -22.91 8.84
C ASN A 7 -20.97 -23.12 8.30
N ASP A 8 -21.29 -22.47 7.18
CA ASP A 8 -22.59 -22.51 6.53
C ASP A 8 -22.42 -22.54 5.00
N LEU A 9 -23.44 -22.95 4.25
CA LEU A 9 -23.45 -22.94 2.79
C LEU A 9 -23.68 -21.51 2.23
N ASN A 10 -23.23 -20.50 2.97
CA ASN A 10 -23.37 -19.11 2.60
C ASN A 10 -22.22 -18.68 1.68
N LEU A 11 -22.56 -18.52 0.41
CA LEU A 11 -21.61 -18.14 -0.63
C LEU A 11 -20.98 -16.76 -0.37
N ASN A 12 -21.71 -15.86 0.29
CA ASN A 12 -21.24 -14.51 0.57
C ASN A 12 -20.14 -14.51 1.65
N ASP A 13 -20.30 -15.32 2.70
CA ASP A 13 -19.29 -15.46 3.75
C ASP A 13 -18.07 -16.24 3.27
N ALA A 14 -18.28 -17.27 2.45
CA ALA A 14 -17.20 -18.01 1.81
C ALA A 14 -16.34 -17.11 0.91
N GLU A 15 -16.97 -16.28 0.08
CA GLU A 15 -16.27 -15.30 -0.76
C GLU A 15 -15.49 -14.29 0.09
N ARG A 16 -16.07 -13.82 1.20
CA ARG A 16 -15.41 -12.90 2.13
C ARG A 16 -14.14 -13.52 2.72
N LEU A 17 -14.25 -14.73 3.29
CA LEU A 17 -13.12 -15.45 3.89
C LEU A 17 -12.01 -15.76 2.87
N LEU A 18 -12.38 -16.17 1.66
CA LEU A 18 -11.42 -16.42 0.58
C LEU A 18 -10.67 -15.15 0.17
N CYS A 19 -11.39 -14.03 0.06
CA CYS A 19 -10.77 -12.75 -0.26
C CYS A 19 -9.84 -12.29 0.86
N GLU A 20 -10.25 -12.40 2.13
CA GLU A 20 -9.43 -12.06 3.30
C GLU A 20 -8.17 -12.91 3.40
N GLU A 21 -8.27 -14.22 3.17
CA GLU A 21 -7.12 -15.12 3.21
C GLU A 21 -6.16 -14.85 2.04
N ALA A 22 -6.68 -14.65 0.82
CA ALA A 22 -5.86 -14.32 -0.34
C ALA A 22 -5.12 -12.99 -0.15
N LEU A 23 -5.82 -12.01 0.40
CA LEU A 23 -5.28 -10.72 0.79
C LEU A 23 -4.22 -10.88 1.90
N THR A 24 -4.47 -11.63 2.96
CA THR A 24 -3.49 -11.86 4.04
C THR A 24 -2.21 -12.53 3.53
N ARG A 25 -2.33 -13.45 2.56
CA ARG A 25 -1.18 -14.13 1.97
C ARG A 25 -0.42 -13.27 0.96
N ALA A 26 -1.10 -12.37 0.24
CA ALA A 26 -0.48 -11.53 -0.77
C ALA A 26 -0.24 -10.11 -0.25
N GLY A 27 1.00 -9.62 -0.35
CA GLY A 27 1.31 -8.22 -0.06
C GLY A 27 0.72 -7.20 -1.04
N SER A 28 -0.02 -7.65 -2.08
CA SER A 28 -0.60 -6.80 -3.12
C SER A 28 -1.91 -7.35 -3.66
N ILE A 29 -2.85 -6.44 -3.97
CA ILE A 29 -4.14 -6.76 -4.60
C ILE A 29 -3.95 -7.52 -5.93
N VAL A 30 -2.89 -7.21 -6.69
CA VAL A 30 -2.62 -7.87 -7.97
C VAL A 30 -2.26 -9.34 -7.75
N GLU A 31 -1.46 -9.61 -6.74
CA GLU A 31 -0.98 -10.95 -6.42
C GLU A 31 -2.09 -11.80 -5.78
N ALA A 32 -2.90 -11.19 -4.91
CA ALA A 32 -4.10 -11.81 -4.36
C ALA A 32 -5.10 -12.21 -5.46
N ALA A 33 -5.34 -11.31 -6.44
CA ALA A 33 -6.22 -11.59 -7.56
C ALA A 33 -5.70 -12.76 -8.42
N ARG A 34 -4.39 -12.80 -8.65
CA ARG A 34 -3.73 -13.89 -9.39
C ARG A 34 -3.82 -15.24 -8.67
N MET A 35 -3.68 -15.26 -7.34
CA MET A 35 -3.87 -16.48 -6.54
C MET A 35 -5.30 -17.01 -6.58
N LEU A 36 -6.29 -16.11 -6.60
CA LEU A 36 -7.70 -16.45 -6.73
C LEU A 36 -8.11 -16.80 -8.17
N GLY A 37 -7.26 -16.55 -9.17
CA GLY A 37 -7.59 -16.75 -10.59
C GLY A 37 -8.60 -15.74 -11.14
N ILE A 38 -8.71 -14.55 -10.53
CA ILE A 38 -9.64 -13.50 -10.95
C ILE A 38 -8.89 -12.23 -11.37
N THR A 39 -9.61 -11.27 -11.98
CA THR A 39 -9.03 -9.98 -12.32
C THR A 39 -8.95 -9.05 -11.10
N ARG A 40 -8.00 -8.11 -11.13
CA ARG A 40 -7.90 -7.03 -10.12
C ARG A 40 -9.21 -6.27 -9.94
N HIS A 41 -9.95 -6.02 -11.02
CA HIS A 41 -11.23 -5.30 -10.97
C HIS A 41 -12.31 -6.13 -10.28
N ALA A 42 -12.37 -7.43 -10.54
CA ALA A 42 -13.28 -8.34 -9.85
C ALA A 42 -12.97 -8.37 -8.33
N LEU A 43 -11.70 -8.47 -7.95
CA LEU A 43 -11.29 -8.47 -6.55
C LEU A 43 -11.66 -7.14 -5.85
N LYS A 44 -11.42 -6.00 -6.50
CA LYS A 44 -11.79 -4.68 -5.95
C LYS A 44 -13.31 -4.57 -5.69
N ARG A 45 -14.14 -5.06 -6.61
CA ARG A 45 -15.60 -5.07 -6.41
C ARG A 45 -16.02 -5.95 -5.23
N ARG A 46 -15.37 -7.11 -5.05
CA ARG A 46 -15.63 -8.01 -3.91
C ARG A 46 -15.24 -7.38 -2.58
N ILE A 47 -14.09 -6.72 -2.49
CA ILE A 47 -13.67 -5.99 -1.28
C ILE A 47 -14.73 -4.95 -0.88
N ILE A 48 -15.25 -4.19 -1.84
CA ILE A 48 -16.30 -3.19 -1.59
C ILE A 48 -17.61 -3.86 -1.17
N LYS A 49 -18.03 -4.91 -1.88
CA LYS A 49 -19.28 -5.65 -1.60
C LYS A 49 -19.28 -6.27 -0.20
N HIS A 50 -18.19 -6.91 0.18
CA HIS A 50 -18.07 -7.62 1.46
C HIS A 50 -17.50 -6.74 2.59
N ARG A 51 -17.29 -5.43 2.33
CA ARG A 51 -16.75 -4.46 3.30
C ARG A 51 -15.48 -4.96 4.00
N ILE A 52 -14.58 -5.58 3.25
CA ILE A 52 -13.33 -6.10 3.79
C ILE A 52 -12.39 -4.93 4.05
N GLU A 53 -11.98 -4.75 5.30
CA GLU A 53 -10.99 -3.75 5.66
C GLU A 53 -9.60 -4.27 5.27
N TRP A 54 -9.07 -3.74 4.16
CA TRP A 54 -7.72 -4.05 3.73
C TRP A 54 -6.75 -3.03 4.35
N PRO A 55 -5.90 -3.40 5.32
CA PRO A 55 -4.82 -2.54 5.72
C PRO A 55 -3.90 -2.45 4.51
N ARG A 56 -3.99 -1.32 3.80
CA ARG A 56 -3.06 -0.99 2.75
C ARG A 56 -1.72 -0.94 3.46
N GLN A 57 -0.92 -2.00 3.35
CA GLN A 57 0.46 -1.98 3.82
C GLN A 57 1.08 -0.82 3.06
N SER A 58 1.15 0.33 3.72
CA SER A 58 1.81 1.51 3.20
C SER A 58 3.22 1.02 2.95
N LYS A 59 3.52 0.83 1.67
CA LYS A 59 4.89 0.64 1.21
C LYS A 59 5.72 1.65 2.00
N PRO A 60 6.71 1.25 2.81
CA PRO A 60 7.55 2.22 3.48
C PRO A 60 8.06 3.15 2.38
N GLU A 61 7.67 4.42 2.51
CA GLU A 61 8.04 5.46 1.59
C GLU A 61 9.56 5.39 1.46
N ALA A 62 10.05 5.06 0.26
CA ALA A 62 11.47 5.13 -0.01
C ALA A 62 11.90 6.55 0.41
N PRO A 63 12.98 6.71 1.21
CA PRO A 63 13.32 7.99 1.78
C PRO A 63 13.43 8.99 0.64
N THR A 64 12.53 9.97 0.66
CA THR A 64 12.57 11.16 -0.17
C THR A 64 14.00 11.68 -0.08
N GLN A 65 14.76 11.53 -1.17
CA GLN A 65 16.06 12.15 -1.30
C GLN A 65 15.82 13.62 -1.05
N GLN A 66 16.28 14.09 0.11
CA GLN A 66 16.40 15.49 0.42
C GLN A 66 17.24 16.08 -0.71
N THR A 67 16.60 16.82 -1.61
CA THR A 67 17.29 17.83 -2.40
C THR A 67 17.93 18.76 -1.36
N PRO A 68 19.27 18.82 -1.24
CA PRO A 68 19.87 19.72 -0.27
C PRO A 68 19.49 21.13 -0.67
N ALA A 69 18.85 21.81 0.28
CA ALA A 69 18.56 23.21 0.22
C ALA A 69 19.82 23.99 -0.16
N SER A 70 19.64 24.86 -1.14
CA SER A 70 20.48 26.02 -1.44
C SER A 70 21.03 26.64 -0.16
N VAL A 71 22.33 26.46 0.12
CA VAL A 71 23.08 27.34 1.00
C VAL A 71 24.52 27.40 0.49
N GLN A 72 24.85 28.47 -0.23
CA GLN A 72 26.02 29.34 0.05
C GLN A 72 26.35 30.22 -1.17
N ALA A 73 26.09 31.53 -1.01
CA ALA A 73 26.86 32.58 -1.66
C ALA A 73 27.38 33.50 -0.54
N PRO A 74 28.70 33.63 -0.35
CA PRO A 74 29.23 34.58 0.63
C PRO A 74 29.13 35.99 0.07
N VAL A 75 28.33 36.85 0.71
CA VAL A 75 28.38 38.29 0.50
C VAL A 75 29.64 38.84 1.18
N VAL A 76 30.52 39.39 0.36
CA VAL A 76 31.80 40.00 0.70
C VAL A 76 31.64 41.14 1.71
N GLN A 77 32.38 41.06 2.82
CA GLN A 77 32.54 42.15 3.77
C GLN A 77 33.96 42.70 3.63
N ALA A 78 34.09 43.79 2.86
CA ALA A 78 35.33 44.55 2.74
C ALA A 78 35.21 45.85 3.54
N ILE A 79 35.96 45.85 4.63
CA ILE A 79 36.36 46.94 5.51
C ILE A 79 37.02 48.12 4.77
N ALA A 80 36.77 49.36 5.22
CA ALA A 80 37.76 50.32 5.73
C ALA A 80 37.31 51.78 5.55
N ALA A 81 37.27 52.50 6.67
CA ALA A 81 37.25 53.96 6.78
C ALA A 81 38.68 54.54 6.74
N ALA A 82 38.77 55.88 6.86
CA ALA A 82 39.94 56.78 6.95
C ALA A 82 40.35 57.36 5.58
N GLU A 83 40.01 58.63 5.31
CA GLU A 83 40.74 59.89 5.65
C GLU A 83 41.71 60.30 4.53
#